data_AF-A0A968F380-F1
#
_entry.id   AF-A0A968F380-F1
#
_cell.length_a   1.000
_cell.length_b   1.000
_cell.length_c   1.000
_cell.angle_alpha   90.00
_cell.angle_beta   90.00
_cell.angle_gamma   90.00
#
_symmetry.space_group_name_H-M   'P 1'
#
loop_
_entity.id
_entity.type
_entity.pdbx_description
1 polymer ?
#
loop_
_entity_poly.entity_id
_entity_poly.type
_entity_poly.pdbx_seq_one_letter_code
_entity_poly.pdbx_strand_id
1 'polypeptide(L)'
;ASRRRVAIIGTEIRKQLFGEDTLSVVGSEIKIRGISFEVIGELKEKGPGWSSPDEMVVIPLLTAQKRVFGYNYLNAITVKVSSLDLMDPVSLAIERALRRQHGLTGDDENDFRIFSQVDIIQTYQSTTDTFNWLLGSIAGVSLLVGGIGIMNIMLVSVTERTREIGLRMAVGARKRDIRLQFLIEAFALSIFGGALGIFLGSGASKILSTYFNWNTLIAPDSIMLAFGFAAFVGIVFGFYPAWKASKLDPIESLRYE
;
A
#
# COMPACT_ATOMS: atom_id res chain seq x y z
N ALA A 1 -0.78 25.48 40.96
CA ALA A 1 -1.56 25.32 39.72
C ALA A 1 -3.04 25.61 39.98
N SER A 2 -3.64 26.55 39.25
CA SER A 2 -5.01 27.02 39.50
C SER A 2 -6.05 25.98 39.09
N ARG A 3 -6.97 25.60 40.00
CA ARG A 3 -8.11 24.69 39.77
C ARG A 3 -9.26 25.39 39.02
N ARG A 4 -8.93 26.10 37.94
CA ARG A 4 -9.89 26.85 37.14
C ARG A 4 -10.79 25.89 36.36
N ARG A 5 -12.07 26.24 36.25
CA ARG A 5 -13.09 25.49 35.50
C ARG A 5 -13.13 26.05 34.08
N VAL A 6 -12.08 25.74 33.32
CA VAL A 6 -11.93 26.17 31.94
C VAL A 6 -11.83 24.96 31.02
N ALA A 7 -12.33 25.09 29.80
CA ALA A 7 -12.30 24.05 28.77
C ALA A 7 -11.86 24.62 27.43
N ILE A 8 -11.20 23.78 26.63
CA ILE A 8 -10.95 23.99 25.21
C ILE A 8 -11.70 22.88 24.47
N ILE A 9 -12.45 23.21 23.43
CA ILE A 9 -13.26 22.23 22.69
C ILE A 9 -12.75 22.05 21.26
N GLY A 10 -12.95 20.86 20.70
CA GLY A 10 -12.74 20.59 19.28
C GLY A 10 -13.87 21.15 18.41
N THR A 11 -13.57 21.30 17.12
CA THR A 11 -14.47 21.93 16.15
C THR A 11 -15.79 21.17 15.96
N GLU A 12 -15.79 19.84 16.07
CA GLU A 12 -17.00 19.03 15.95
C GLU A 12 -17.89 19.18 17.19
N ILE A 13 -17.29 19.22 18.40
CA ILE A 13 -18.02 19.49 19.64
C ILE A 13 -18.64 20.89 19.63
N ARG A 14 -17.94 21.88 19.07
CA ARG A 14 -18.52 23.23 18.85
C ARG A 14 -19.78 23.15 18.01
N LYS A 15 -19.70 22.52 16.83
CA LYS A 15 -20.84 22.39 15.90
C LYS A 15 -22.03 21.70 16.56
N GLN A 16 -21.79 20.64 17.32
CA GLN A 16 -22.83 19.88 18.01
C GLN A 16 -23.50 20.64 19.16
N LEU A 17 -22.73 21.40 19.95
CA LEU A 17 -23.25 22.10 21.13
C LEU A 17 -23.84 23.48 20.82
N PHE A 18 -23.30 24.18 19.80
CA PHE A 18 -23.61 25.58 19.52
C PHE A 18 -24.14 25.81 18.10
N GLY A 19 -24.26 24.78 17.26
CA GLY A 19 -24.68 24.90 15.85
C GLY A 19 -23.54 25.26 14.90
N GLU A 20 -23.71 24.96 13.61
CA GLU A 20 -22.65 25.14 12.60
C GLU A 20 -22.23 26.60 12.42
N ASP A 21 -23.19 27.54 12.48
CA ASP A 21 -23.02 28.97 12.19
C ASP A 21 -22.31 29.77 13.30
N THR A 22 -21.99 29.15 14.44
CA THR A 22 -21.45 29.88 15.59
C THR A 22 -19.96 30.20 15.43
N LEU A 23 -19.65 31.45 15.07
CA LEU A 23 -18.29 31.94 14.82
C LEU A 23 -17.36 32.04 16.05
N SER A 24 -17.90 32.12 17.27
CA SER A 24 -17.12 32.14 18.51
C SER A 24 -17.91 31.58 19.67
N VAL A 25 -17.27 30.67 20.42
CA VAL A 25 -17.80 30.03 21.64
C VAL A 25 -16.99 30.38 22.89
N VAL A 26 -15.98 31.25 22.75
CA VAL A 26 -15.15 31.68 23.87
C VAL A 26 -16.00 32.53 24.84
N GLY A 27 -15.92 32.20 26.13
CA GLY A 27 -16.74 32.78 27.21
C GLY A 27 -18.07 32.07 27.46
N SER A 28 -18.46 31.12 26.62
CA SER A 28 -19.67 30.31 26.85
C SER A 28 -19.44 29.26 27.93
N GLU A 29 -20.51 28.84 28.62
CA GLU A 29 -20.46 27.73 29.58
C GLU A 29 -20.89 26.41 28.94
N ILE A 30 -20.11 25.36 29.21
CA ILE A 30 -20.48 23.97 28.92
C ILE A 30 -20.54 23.16 30.21
N LYS A 31 -21.41 22.15 30.25
CA LYS A 31 -21.51 21.24 31.40
C LYS A 31 -20.83 19.91 31.10
N ILE A 32 -19.82 19.57 31.89
CA ILE A 32 -19.14 18.28 31.85
C ILE A 32 -19.52 17.52 33.11
N ARG A 33 -20.28 16.42 32.97
CA ARG A 33 -20.82 15.63 34.10
C ARG A 33 -21.55 16.49 35.15
N GLY A 34 -22.34 17.46 34.68
CA GLY A 34 -23.12 18.36 35.55
C GLY A 34 -22.35 19.54 36.15
N ILE A 35 -21.06 19.69 35.87
CA ILE A 35 -20.21 20.79 36.36
C ILE A 35 -20.02 21.81 35.24
N SER A 36 -20.31 23.10 35.50
CA SER A 36 -20.06 24.20 34.54
C SER A 36 -18.57 24.48 34.35
N PHE A 37 -18.15 24.62 33.10
CA PHE A 37 -16.83 25.05 32.64
C PHE A 37 -16.98 26.18 31.63
N GLU A 38 -16.12 27.19 31.75
CA GLU A 38 -16.01 28.29 30.79
C GLU A 38 -15.13 27.86 29.61
N VAL A 39 -15.62 28.03 28.38
CA VAL A 39 -14.84 27.75 27.17
C VAL A 39 -13.87 28.90 26.92
N ILE A 40 -12.57 28.62 26.89
CA ILE A 40 -11.52 29.64 26.69
C ILE A 40 -10.87 29.58 25.31
N GLY A 41 -11.21 28.57 24.50
CA GLY A 41 -10.64 28.40 23.17
C GLY A 41 -11.20 27.20 22.41
N GLU A 42 -10.89 27.15 21.13
CA GLU A 42 -11.22 26.06 20.22
C GLU A 42 -9.93 25.48 19.62
N LEU A 43 -9.89 24.16 19.41
CA LEU A 43 -8.81 23.51 18.69
C LEU A 43 -8.92 23.79 17.18
N LYS A 44 -7.78 23.83 16.49
CA LYS A 44 -7.77 23.96 15.03
C LYS A 44 -8.23 22.65 14.40
N GLU A 45 -9.20 22.74 13.50
CA GLU A 45 -9.72 21.61 12.71
C GLU A 45 -8.59 20.87 11.99
N LYS A 46 -8.54 19.55 12.18
CA LYS A 46 -7.61 18.64 11.48
C LYS A 46 -8.31 17.70 10.52
N GLY A 47 -9.62 17.51 10.64
CA GLY A 47 -10.43 16.62 9.84
C GLY A 47 -10.72 15.29 10.54
N PRO A 48 -11.58 14.46 9.91
CA PRO A 48 -11.98 13.18 10.46
C PRO A 48 -10.81 12.20 10.50
N GLY A 49 -10.72 11.43 11.58
CA GLY A 49 -9.64 10.46 11.78
C GLY A 49 -9.80 9.70 13.08
N TRP A 50 -9.04 8.61 13.22
CA TRP A 50 -9.03 7.84 14.47
C TRP A 50 -8.45 8.71 15.59
N SER A 51 -9.23 8.95 16.64
CA SER A 51 -8.91 9.90 17.72
C SER A 51 -8.75 11.35 17.23
N SER A 52 -9.75 11.86 16.50
CA SER A 52 -9.72 13.24 15.99
C SER A 52 -9.71 14.27 17.13
N PRO A 53 -8.77 15.24 17.13
CA PRO A 53 -8.83 16.39 18.04
C PRO A 53 -10.12 17.20 17.92
N ASP A 54 -10.83 17.08 16.79
CA ASP A 54 -12.05 17.83 16.52
C ASP A 54 -13.23 17.37 17.40
N GLU A 55 -13.17 16.14 17.92
CA GLU A 55 -14.19 15.54 18.80
C GLU A 55 -13.81 15.60 20.30
N MET A 56 -12.70 16.28 20.66
CA MET A 56 -12.17 16.27 22.03
C MET A 56 -12.57 17.51 22.85
N VAL A 57 -12.67 17.32 24.17
CA VAL A 57 -12.76 18.41 25.15
C VAL A 57 -11.56 18.33 26.11
N VAL A 58 -10.77 19.40 26.17
CA VAL A 58 -9.56 19.49 26.98
C VAL A 58 -9.82 20.36 28.20
N ILE A 59 -9.59 19.80 29.38
CA ILE A 59 -9.69 20.51 30.66
C ILE A 59 -8.39 20.34 31.47
N PRO A 60 -8.04 21.27 32.38
CA PRO A 60 -6.85 21.14 33.21
C PRO A 60 -6.85 19.83 34.02
N LEU A 61 -5.73 19.09 34.01
CA LEU A 61 -5.59 17.78 34.64
C LEU A 61 -6.06 17.73 36.10
N LEU A 62 -5.62 18.69 36.92
CA LEU A 62 -5.99 18.76 38.33
C LEU A 62 -7.49 19.01 38.53
N THR A 63 -8.13 19.75 37.63
CA THR A 63 -9.58 19.97 37.65
C THR A 63 -10.32 18.69 37.27
N ALA A 64 -9.83 17.97 36.26
CA ALA A 64 -10.37 16.67 35.84
C ALA A 64 -10.34 15.65 36.98
N GLN A 65 -9.16 15.44 37.59
CA GLN A 65 -8.95 14.44 38.66
C GLN A 65 -9.79 14.74 39.90
N LYS A 66 -9.81 16.00 40.38
CA LYS A 66 -10.46 16.35 41.65
C LYS A 66 -11.95 16.63 41.55
N ARG A 67 -12.45 17.11 40.40
CA ARG A 67 -13.86 17.53 40.29
C ARG A 67 -14.70 16.65 39.37
N VAL A 68 -14.13 16.06 38.32
CA VAL A 68 -14.91 15.36 37.28
C VAL A 68 -14.86 13.85 37.42
N PHE A 69 -13.68 13.32 37.74
CA PHE A 69 -13.41 11.88 37.69
C PHE A 69 -13.25 11.23 39.06
N GLY A 70 -12.71 11.95 40.05
CA GLY A 70 -12.56 11.46 41.42
C GLY A 70 -11.41 10.46 41.63
N TYR A 71 -10.58 10.20 40.61
CA TYR A 71 -9.39 9.37 40.71
C TYR A 71 -8.10 10.17 40.48
N ASN A 72 -6.98 9.67 41.04
CA ASN A 72 -5.67 10.33 40.98
C ASN A 72 -4.67 9.64 40.02
N TYR A 73 -5.09 8.63 39.24
CA TYR A 73 -4.24 8.00 38.23
C TYR A 73 -4.39 8.68 36.85
N LEU A 74 -3.45 8.39 35.95
CA LEU A 74 -3.45 8.86 34.56
C LEU A 74 -3.80 7.70 33.63
N ASN A 75 -4.65 7.94 32.64
CA ASN A 75 -5.01 6.92 31.65
C ASN A 75 -3.99 6.85 30.49
N ALA A 76 -3.39 7.99 30.15
CA ALA A 76 -2.42 8.11 29.07
C ALA A 76 -1.49 9.31 29.33
N ILE A 77 -0.25 9.18 28.87
CA ILE A 77 0.75 10.25 28.89
C ILE A 77 1.26 10.38 27.46
N THR A 78 1.02 11.54 26.84
CA THR A 78 1.55 11.84 25.51
C THR A 78 2.90 12.52 25.65
N VAL A 79 3.94 11.92 25.07
CA VAL A 79 5.30 12.48 25.05
C VAL A 79 5.66 12.89 23.63
N LYS A 80 6.15 14.12 23.46
CA LYS A 80 6.66 14.60 22.17
C LYS A 80 8.17 14.39 22.12
N VAL A 81 8.63 13.60 21.16
CA VAL A 81 10.05 13.39 20.87
C VAL A 81 10.53 14.39 19.82
N SER A 82 11.78 14.83 19.91
CA SER A 82 12.37 15.83 19.01
C SER A 82 12.64 15.31 17.59
N SER A 83 12.97 14.03 17.43
CA SER A 83 13.21 13.37 16.14
C SER A 83 12.71 11.93 16.13
N LEU A 84 12.51 11.37 14.94
CA LEU A 84 12.10 9.97 14.76
C LEU A 84 13.21 8.99 15.18
N ASP A 85 14.47 9.32 14.94
CA ASP A 85 15.63 8.46 15.28
C ASP A 85 15.78 8.23 16.80
N LEU A 86 15.18 9.11 17.60
CA LEU A 86 15.20 9.02 19.06
C LEU A 86 13.99 8.26 19.63
N MET A 87 13.07 7.77 18.80
CA MET A 87 11.84 7.13 19.29
C MET A 87 12.13 5.88 20.12
N ASP A 88 12.96 4.97 19.61
CA ASP A 88 13.35 3.72 20.30
C ASP A 88 14.17 3.95 21.58
N PRO A 89 15.24 4.78 21.58
CA PRO A 89 15.97 5.02 22.83
C PRO A 89 15.13 5.76 23.87
N VAL A 90 14.19 6.63 23.45
CA VAL A 90 13.27 7.33 24.37
C VAL A 90 12.19 6.39 24.89
N SER A 91 11.61 5.52 24.06
CA SER A 91 10.61 4.53 24.51
C SER A 91 11.20 3.60 25.56
N LEU A 92 12.43 3.11 25.34
CA LEU A 92 13.17 2.28 26.29
C LEU A 92 13.49 3.04 27.59
N ALA A 93 13.85 4.32 27.50
CA ALA A 93 14.10 5.16 28.67
C ALA A 93 12.83 5.39 29.50
N ILE A 94 11.70 5.63 28.82
CA ILE A 94 10.37 5.77 29.45
C ILE A 94 9.97 4.45 30.11
N GLU A 95 10.14 3.31 29.44
CA GLU A 95 9.83 2.00 29.99
C GLU A 95 10.60 1.75 31.29
N ARG A 96 11.91 1.98 31.29
CA ARG A 96 12.75 1.81 32.48
C ARG A 96 12.34 2.75 33.62
N ALA A 97 12.00 4.00 33.30
CA ALA A 97 11.55 4.97 34.28
C ALA A 97 10.22 4.54 34.91
N LEU A 98 9.25 4.10 34.10
CA LEU A 98 7.95 3.63 34.55
C LEU A 98 8.05 2.33 35.34
N ARG A 99 8.82 1.34 34.88
CA ARG A 99 9.07 0.09 35.64
C ARG A 99 9.64 0.40 37.02
N ARG A 100 10.63 1.31 37.11
CA ARG A 100 11.19 1.75 38.40
C ARG A 100 10.15 2.46 39.27
N GLN A 101 9.34 3.33 38.69
CA GLN A 101 8.32 4.08 39.42
C GLN A 101 7.18 3.18 39.92
N HIS A 102 6.84 2.14 39.16
CA HIS A 102 5.79 1.16 39.50
C HIS A 102 6.34 0.02 40.37
N GLY A 103 7.65 -0.04 40.60
CA GLY A 103 8.29 -1.07 41.42
C GLY A 103 8.38 -2.44 40.75
N LEU A 104 8.32 -2.49 39.42
CA LEU A 104 8.42 -3.72 38.63
C LEU A 104 9.89 -4.17 38.53
N THR A 105 10.15 -5.45 38.80
CA THR A 105 11.51 -6.03 38.86
C THR A 105 11.63 -7.28 37.98
N GLY A 106 12.84 -7.53 37.47
CA GLY A 106 13.12 -8.75 36.69
C GLY A 106 12.15 -8.94 35.53
N ASP A 107 11.41 -10.06 35.60
CA ASP A 107 10.48 -10.57 34.58
C ASP A 107 9.01 -10.16 34.82
N ASP A 108 8.75 -9.23 35.76
CA ASP A 108 7.39 -8.74 35.99
C ASP A 108 6.79 -8.16 34.70
N GLU A 109 5.53 -8.54 34.40
CA GLU A 109 4.80 -8.02 33.25
C GLU A 109 4.55 -6.51 33.39
N ASN A 110 4.64 -5.78 32.28
CA ASN A 110 4.37 -4.34 32.26
C ASN A 110 2.85 -4.10 32.44
N ASP A 111 2.48 -3.27 33.42
CA ASP A 111 1.10 -2.79 33.65
C ASP A 111 0.75 -1.56 32.79
N PHE A 112 1.69 -1.07 31.98
CA PHE A 112 1.53 0.01 31.02
C PHE A 112 1.87 -0.46 29.60
N ARG A 113 1.38 0.27 28.61
CA ARG A 113 1.74 0.08 27.20
C ARG A 113 2.31 1.37 26.66
N ILE A 114 3.44 1.27 25.97
CA ILE A 114 4.02 2.37 25.20
C ILE A 114 3.60 2.15 23.76
N PHE A 115 2.92 3.13 23.20
CA PHE A 115 2.51 3.12 21.81
C PHE A 115 3.14 4.32 21.12
N SER A 116 4.02 4.06 20.15
CA SER A 116 4.70 5.09 19.38
C SER A 116 4.02 5.29 18.04
N GLN A 117 4.22 6.48 17.44
CA GLN A 117 3.78 6.72 16.07
C GLN A 117 4.54 5.84 15.07
N VAL A 118 5.74 5.37 15.40
CA VAL A 118 6.54 4.48 14.56
C VAL A 118 5.88 3.10 14.47
N ASP A 119 5.29 2.60 15.56
CA ASP A 119 4.57 1.32 15.56
C ASP A 119 3.38 1.33 14.59
N ILE A 120 2.67 2.48 14.52
CA ILE A 120 1.59 2.69 13.54
C ILE A 120 2.16 2.58 12.12
N ILE A 121 3.21 3.35 11.82
CA ILE A 121 3.81 3.40 10.48
C ILE A 121 4.30 2.01 10.06
N GLN A 122 4.99 1.30 10.95
CA GLN A 122 5.48 -0.05 10.71
C GLN A 122 4.35 -1.05 10.46
N THR A 123 3.26 -0.97 11.23
CA THR A 123 2.08 -1.84 11.04
C THR A 123 1.41 -1.60 9.69
N TYR A 124 1.29 -0.33 9.27
CA TYR A 124 0.78 0.00 7.93
C TYR A 124 1.72 -0.51 6.84
N GLN A 125 3.03 -0.29 6.98
CA GLN A 125 4.04 -0.78 6.03
C GLN A 125 4.00 -2.30 5.91
N SER A 126 4.00 -3.05 7.01
CA SER A 126 3.95 -4.52 6.98
C SER A 126 2.68 -5.04 6.32
N THR A 127 1.54 -4.37 6.56
CA THR A 127 0.27 -4.72 5.94
C THR A 127 0.30 -4.46 4.44
N THR A 128 0.78 -3.28 4.03
CA THR A 128 0.96 -2.92 2.62
C THR A 128 1.92 -3.88 1.92
N ASP A 129 3.04 -4.24 2.55
CA ASP A 129 4.01 -5.19 2.01
C ASP A 129 3.42 -6.58 1.85
N THR A 130 2.61 -7.02 2.80
CA THR A 130 1.88 -8.30 2.69
C THR A 130 0.93 -8.30 1.49
N PHE A 131 0.17 -7.22 1.30
CA PHE A 131 -0.69 -7.07 0.12
C PHE A 131 0.12 -6.98 -1.18
N ASN A 132 1.27 -6.30 -1.17
CA ASN A 132 2.17 -6.24 -2.32
C ASN A 132 2.67 -7.63 -2.72
N TRP A 133 3.10 -8.44 -1.76
CA TRP A 133 3.51 -9.82 -2.02
C TRP A 133 2.37 -10.70 -2.51
N LEU A 134 1.18 -10.56 -1.92
CA LEU A 134 -0.01 -11.30 -2.34
C LEU A 134 -0.38 -10.98 -3.80
N LEU A 135 -0.51 -9.68 -4.11
CA LEU A 135 -0.87 -9.22 -5.46
C LEU A 135 0.24 -9.54 -6.47
N GLY A 136 1.51 -9.37 -6.08
CA GLY A 136 2.67 -9.73 -6.90
C GLY A 136 2.71 -11.21 -7.22
N SER A 137 2.36 -12.07 -6.26
CA SER A 137 2.28 -13.53 -6.47
C SER A 137 1.16 -13.90 -7.44
N ILE A 138 -0.03 -13.32 -7.28
CA ILE A 138 -1.16 -13.55 -8.20
C ILE A 138 -0.80 -13.08 -9.62
N ALA A 139 -0.16 -11.91 -9.74
CA ALA A 139 0.33 -11.40 -11.01
C ALA A 139 1.38 -12.34 -11.63
N GLY A 140 2.33 -12.84 -10.82
CA GLY A 140 3.35 -13.81 -11.25
C GLY A 140 2.75 -15.13 -11.77
N VAL A 141 1.77 -15.70 -11.06
CA VAL A 141 1.05 -16.90 -11.52
C VAL A 141 0.30 -16.63 -12.82
N SER A 142 -0.41 -15.49 -12.90
CA SER A 142 -1.15 -15.09 -14.10
C SER A 142 -0.24 -14.96 -15.31
N LEU A 143 0.96 -14.43 -15.10
CA LEU A 143 1.97 -14.29 -16.13
C LEU A 143 2.56 -15.64 -16.57
N LEU A 144 2.82 -16.56 -15.65
CA LEU A 144 3.26 -17.92 -16.00
C LEU A 144 2.21 -18.62 -16.87
N VAL A 145 0.94 -18.54 -16.49
CA VAL A 145 -0.17 -19.11 -17.28
C VAL A 145 -0.26 -18.43 -18.65
N GLY A 146 -0.13 -17.11 -18.71
CA GLY A 146 -0.08 -16.34 -19.96
C GLY A 146 1.11 -16.75 -20.85
N GLY A 147 2.29 -16.91 -20.27
CA GLY A 147 3.51 -17.36 -20.95
C GLY A 147 3.37 -18.76 -21.52
N ILE A 148 2.80 -19.70 -20.76
CA ILE A 148 2.47 -21.05 -21.26
C ILE A 148 1.49 -20.96 -22.44
N GLY A 149 0.51 -20.05 -22.37
CA GLY A 149 -0.40 -19.76 -23.49
C GLY A 149 0.34 -19.34 -24.76
N ILE A 150 1.28 -18.39 -24.65
CA ILE A 150 2.13 -17.95 -25.77
C ILE A 150 2.91 -19.14 -26.33
N MET A 151 3.55 -19.93 -25.46
CA MET A 151 4.30 -21.10 -25.87
C MET A 151 3.43 -22.10 -26.66
N ASN A 152 2.22 -22.38 -26.19
CA ASN A 152 1.31 -23.32 -26.85
C ASN A 152 0.83 -22.82 -28.21
N ILE A 153 0.41 -21.56 -28.30
CA ILE A 153 0.01 -20.96 -29.59
C ILE A 153 1.18 -21.00 -30.56
N MET A 154 2.40 -20.68 -30.10
CA MET A 154 3.59 -20.73 -30.93
C MET A 154 3.92 -22.17 -31.37
N LEU A 155 3.80 -23.17 -30.51
CA LEU A 155 4.01 -24.57 -30.89
C LEU A 155 3.02 -25.02 -31.97
N VAL A 156 1.74 -24.67 -31.84
CA VAL A 156 0.71 -24.97 -32.83
C VAL A 156 1.02 -24.25 -34.16
N SER A 157 1.41 -22.97 -34.11
CA SER A 157 1.77 -22.21 -35.31
C SER A 157 2.97 -22.81 -36.06
N VAL A 158 3.95 -23.37 -35.34
CA VAL A 158 5.10 -24.05 -35.93
C VAL A 158 4.65 -25.33 -36.64
N THR A 159 3.74 -26.09 -36.03
CA THR A 159 3.20 -27.31 -36.65
C THR A 159 2.37 -27.01 -37.89
N GLU A 160 1.53 -25.97 -37.88
CA GLU A 160 0.74 -25.56 -39.04
C GLU A 160 1.62 -25.05 -40.19
N ARG A 161 2.70 -24.32 -39.86
CA ARG A 161 3.62 -23.75 -40.85
C ARG A 161 4.82 -24.65 -41.16
N THR A 162 4.79 -25.93 -40.78
CA THR A 162 5.93 -26.86 -40.93
C THR A 162 6.47 -26.88 -42.37
N ARG A 163 5.58 -27.00 -43.37
CA ARG A 163 5.94 -27.06 -44.79
C ARG A 163 6.58 -25.76 -45.29
N GLU A 164 6.09 -24.61 -44.84
CA GLU A 164 6.65 -23.29 -45.17
C GLU A 164 8.06 -23.11 -44.61
N ILE A 165 8.28 -23.54 -43.36
CA ILE A 165 9.59 -23.50 -42.70
C ILE A 165 10.58 -24.42 -43.44
N GLY A 166 10.13 -25.62 -43.82
CA GLY A 166 10.90 -26.58 -44.61
C GLY A 166 11.37 -26.01 -45.95
N LEU A 167 10.46 -25.34 -46.65
CA LEU A 167 10.75 -24.71 -47.94
C LEU A 167 11.76 -23.56 -47.79
N ARG A 168 11.66 -22.73 -46.74
CA ARG A 168 12.68 -21.69 -46.45
C ARG A 168 14.05 -22.28 -46.20
N MET A 169 14.14 -23.38 -45.45
CA MET A 169 15.43 -24.03 -45.17
C MET A 169 16.01 -24.71 -46.42
N ALA A 170 15.17 -25.30 -47.29
CA ALA A 170 15.60 -25.89 -48.55
C ALA A 170 16.18 -24.85 -49.52
N VAL A 171 15.67 -23.61 -49.48
CA VAL A 171 16.17 -22.48 -50.29
C VAL A 171 17.41 -21.82 -49.66
N GLY A 172 17.83 -22.25 -48.46
CA GLY A 172 19.11 -21.87 -47.85
C GLY A 172 19.02 -21.06 -46.55
N ALA A 173 17.84 -20.90 -45.96
CA ALA A 173 17.70 -20.24 -44.65
C ALA A 173 18.45 -21.02 -43.56
N ARG A 174 19.23 -20.32 -42.71
CA ARG A 174 19.95 -20.96 -41.61
C ARG A 174 18.99 -21.21 -40.44
N LYS A 175 19.32 -22.19 -39.59
CA LYS A 175 18.58 -22.48 -38.34
C LYS A 175 18.46 -21.24 -37.43
N ARG A 176 19.44 -20.33 -37.47
CA ARG A 176 19.41 -19.07 -36.72
C ARG A 176 18.34 -18.11 -37.24
N ASP A 177 18.13 -18.05 -38.55
CA ASP A 177 17.19 -17.13 -39.18
C ASP A 177 15.74 -17.52 -38.81
N ILE A 178 15.43 -18.82 -38.90
CA ILE A 178 14.13 -19.36 -38.47
C ILE A 178 13.89 -19.10 -36.97
N ARG A 179 14.90 -19.31 -36.13
CA ARG A 179 14.78 -19.07 -34.69
C ARG A 179 14.53 -17.60 -34.37
N LEU A 180 15.27 -16.70 -35.01
CA LEU A 180 15.10 -15.25 -34.82
C LEU A 180 13.72 -14.79 -35.28
N GLN A 181 13.22 -15.31 -36.40
CA GLN A 181 11.87 -14.98 -36.88
C GLN A 181 10.82 -15.32 -35.81
N PHE A 182 10.77 -16.58 -35.36
CA PHE A 182 9.78 -16.99 -34.36
C PHE A 182 9.96 -16.29 -33.01
N LEU A 183 11.20 -15.98 -32.62
CA LEU A 183 11.46 -15.23 -31.39
C LEU A 183 10.97 -13.77 -31.49
N ILE A 184 11.14 -13.14 -32.66
CA ILE A 184 10.61 -11.80 -32.94
C ILE A 184 9.08 -11.83 -32.98
N GLU A 185 8.45 -12.85 -33.55
CA GLU A 185 6.99 -13.02 -33.53
C GLU A 185 6.46 -13.13 -32.10
N ALA A 186 7.09 -13.96 -31.25
CA ALA A 186 6.72 -14.09 -29.84
C ALA A 186 6.93 -12.78 -29.06
N PHE A 187 8.08 -12.13 -29.27
CA PHE A 187 8.40 -10.84 -28.65
C PHE A 187 7.40 -9.74 -29.04
N ALA A 188 7.03 -9.66 -30.32
CA ALA A 188 6.06 -8.70 -30.82
C ALA A 188 4.66 -8.93 -30.20
N LEU A 189 4.23 -10.19 -30.12
CA LEU A 189 2.97 -10.56 -29.45
C LEU A 189 2.97 -10.16 -27.97
N SER A 190 4.09 -10.40 -27.26
CA SER A 190 4.20 -10.03 -25.85
C SER A 190 4.28 -8.54 -25.62
N ILE A 191 4.99 -7.78 -26.46
CA ILE A 191 5.00 -6.32 -26.38
C ILE A 191 3.63 -5.74 -26.66
N PHE A 192 2.92 -6.25 -27.68
CA PHE A 192 1.59 -5.78 -28.00
C PHE A 192 0.60 -6.07 -26.87
N GLY A 193 0.62 -7.28 -26.33
CA GLY A 193 -0.18 -7.66 -25.15
C GLY A 193 0.18 -6.84 -23.91
N GLY A 194 1.47 -6.59 -23.67
CA GLY A 194 1.97 -5.76 -22.57
C GLY A 194 1.53 -4.30 -22.70
N ALA A 195 1.64 -3.70 -23.87
CA ALA A 195 1.17 -2.35 -24.15
C ALA A 195 -0.36 -2.23 -23.96
N LEU A 196 -1.12 -3.21 -24.46
CA LEU A 196 -2.56 -3.27 -24.27
C LEU A 196 -2.93 -3.43 -22.78
N GLY A 197 -2.21 -4.29 -22.06
CA GLY A 197 -2.38 -4.49 -20.62
C GLY A 197 -2.10 -3.23 -19.81
N ILE A 198 -1.01 -2.51 -20.12
CA ILE A 198 -0.68 -1.23 -19.50
C ILE A 198 -1.78 -0.19 -19.78
N PHE A 199 -2.26 -0.12 -21.02
CA PHE A 199 -3.32 0.80 -21.41
C PHE A 199 -4.62 0.52 -20.66
N LEU A 200 -5.07 -0.75 -20.65
CA LEU A 200 -6.29 -1.17 -19.95
C LEU A 200 -6.15 -1.02 -18.43
N GLY A 201 -5.01 -1.39 -17.86
CA GLY A 201 -4.72 -1.27 -16.43
C GLY A 201 -4.69 0.18 -15.96
N SER A 202 -4.03 1.07 -16.71
CA SER A 202 -3.99 2.50 -16.41
C SER A 202 -5.37 3.15 -16.56
N GLY A 203 -6.13 2.76 -17.60
CA GLY A 203 -7.50 3.21 -17.80
C GLY A 203 -8.43 2.80 -16.66
N ALA A 204 -8.42 1.52 -16.29
CA ALA A 204 -9.22 1.00 -15.17
C ALA A 204 -8.84 1.68 -13.84
N SER A 205 -7.54 1.86 -13.60
CA SER A 205 -7.03 2.57 -12.42
C SER A 205 -7.57 3.99 -12.31
N LYS A 206 -7.59 4.75 -13.42
CA LYS A 206 -8.10 6.13 -13.45
C LYS A 206 -9.61 6.21 -13.24
N ILE A 207 -10.37 5.28 -13.82
CA ILE A 207 -11.83 5.19 -13.64
C ILE A 207 -12.15 4.91 -12.17
N LEU A 208 -11.49 3.91 -11.57
CA LEU A 208 -11.70 3.54 -10.16
C LEU A 208 -11.27 4.67 -9.21
N SER A 209 -10.13 5.33 -9.49
CA SER A 209 -9.66 6.48 -8.72
C SER A 209 -10.70 7.60 -8.67
N THR A 210 -11.35 7.89 -9.80
CA THR A 210 -12.37 8.94 -9.89
C THR A 210 -13.65 8.54 -9.16
N TYR A 211 -14.08 7.28 -9.29
CA TYR A 211 -15.33 6.81 -8.69
C TYR A 211 -15.24 6.66 -7.16
N PHE A 212 -14.10 6.18 -6.65
CA PHE A 212 -13.90 5.91 -5.22
C PHE A 212 -13.13 7.03 -4.49
N ASN A 213 -12.79 8.14 -5.16
CA ASN A 213 -11.96 9.23 -4.63
C ASN A 213 -10.61 8.75 -4.06
N TRP A 214 -10.02 7.72 -4.66
CA TRP A 214 -8.71 7.20 -4.25
C TRP A 214 -7.58 7.96 -4.92
N ASN A 215 -6.59 8.39 -4.14
CA ASN A 215 -5.38 8.99 -4.67
C ASN A 215 -4.46 7.92 -5.27
N THR A 216 -4.71 7.53 -6.52
CA THR A 216 -3.96 6.47 -7.21
C THR A 216 -2.82 7.08 -8.02
N LEU A 217 -1.60 6.70 -7.70
CA LEU A 217 -0.40 7.19 -8.39
C LEU A 217 0.19 6.05 -9.23
N ILE A 218 0.19 6.23 -10.55
CA ILE A 218 0.82 5.30 -11.49
C ILE A 218 2.25 5.78 -11.71
N ALA A 219 3.22 5.12 -11.10
CA ALA A 219 4.63 5.47 -11.23
C ALA A 219 5.15 5.09 -12.64
N PRO A 220 5.86 6.00 -13.35
CA PRO A 220 6.47 5.69 -14.64
C PRO A 220 7.42 4.48 -14.59
N ASP A 221 8.16 4.32 -13.50
CA ASP A 221 9.09 3.21 -13.30
C ASP A 221 8.36 1.85 -13.29
N SER A 222 7.15 1.78 -12.70
CA SER A 222 6.32 0.57 -12.70
C SER A 222 5.84 0.20 -14.10
N ILE A 223 5.56 1.20 -14.95
CA ILE A 223 5.17 0.97 -16.35
C ILE A 223 6.37 0.41 -17.14
N MET A 224 7.55 1.01 -16.98
CA MET A 224 8.77 0.51 -17.65
C MET A 224 9.12 -0.90 -17.20
N LEU A 225 8.99 -1.19 -15.90
CA LEU A 225 9.21 -2.53 -15.35
C LEU A 225 8.21 -3.53 -15.93
N ALA A 226 6.92 -3.20 -15.97
CA ALA A 226 5.89 -4.06 -16.56
C ALA A 226 6.15 -4.34 -18.05
N PHE A 227 6.54 -3.33 -18.81
CA PHE A 227 6.88 -3.47 -20.23
C PHE A 227 8.12 -4.36 -20.43
N GLY A 228 9.18 -4.13 -19.65
CA GLY A 228 10.39 -4.96 -19.66
C GLY A 228 10.10 -6.41 -19.28
N PHE A 229 9.18 -6.64 -18.34
CA PHE A 229 8.78 -7.97 -17.92
C PHE A 229 7.96 -8.70 -18.99
N ALA A 230 7.05 -8.00 -19.68
CA ALA A 230 6.32 -8.56 -20.83
C ALA A 230 7.28 -9.00 -21.95
N ALA A 231 8.26 -8.17 -22.28
CA ALA A 231 9.32 -8.50 -23.24
C ALA A 231 10.12 -9.74 -22.81
N PHE A 232 10.53 -9.81 -21.54
CA PHE A 232 11.25 -10.96 -20.99
C PHE A 232 10.45 -12.26 -21.12
N VAL A 233 9.16 -12.25 -20.76
CA VAL A 233 8.28 -13.42 -20.83
C VAL A 233 8.12 -13.91 -22.27
N GLY A 234 7.94 -13.00 -23.22
CA GLY A 234 7.86 -13.34 -24.65
C GLY A 234 9.09 -14.06 -25.16
N ILE A 235 10.28 -13.60 -24.75
CA ILE A 235 11.55 -14.23 -25.12
C ILE A 235 11.66 -15.62 -24.48
N VAL A 236 11.41 -15.74 -23.17
CA VAL A 236 11.56 -17.01 -22.44
C VAL A 236 10.61 -18.08 -22.97
N PHE A 237 9.31 -17.78 -23.08
CA PHE A 237 8.32 -18.75 -23.52
C PHE A 237 8.30 -18.95 -25.05
N GLY A 238 8.75 -17.96 -25.82
CA GLY A 238 8.94 -18.07 -27.28
C GLY A 238 10.20 -18.84 -27.69
N PHE A 239 11.19 -18.97 -26.81
CA PHE A 239 12.47 -19.61 -27.12
C PHE A 239 12.33 -21.08 -27.48
N TYR A 240 11.57 -21.86 -26.69
CA TYR A 240 11.42 -23.30 -26.93
C TYR A 240 10.74 -23.61 -28.28
N PRO A 241 9.59 -23.02 -28.63
CA PRO A 241 8.98 -23.16 -29.95
C PRO A 241 9.92 -22.74 -31.10
N ALA A 242 10.60 -21.59 -30.96
CA ALA A 242 11.53 -21.09 -31.96
C ALA A 242 12.72 -22.05 -32.17
N TRP A 243 13.23 -22.65 -31.09
CA TRP A 243 14.26 -23.67 -31.15
C TRP A 243 13.76 -24.93 -31.86
N LYS A 244 12.55 -25.39 -31.52
CA LYS A 244 11.92 -26.55 -32.16
C LYS A 244 11.73 -26.34 -33.67
N ALA A 245 11.23 -25.17 -34.08
CA ALA A 245 11.07 -24.80 -35.49
C ALA A 245 12.41 -24.83 -36.24
N SER A 246 13.48 -24.30 -35.63
CA SER A 246 14.82 -24.28 -36.24
C SER A 246 15.48 -25.66 -36.39
N LYS A 247 14.90 -26.70 -35.80
CA LYS A 247 15.42 -28.08 -35.82
C LYS A 247 14.67 -29.01 -36.77
N LEU A 248 13.64 -28.52 -37.44
CA LEU A 248 12.91 -29.31 -38.44
C LEU A 248 13.84 -29.75 -39.59
N ASP A 249 13.65 -30.96 -40.09
CA ASP A 249 14.38 -31.47 -41.26
C ASP A 249 13.66 -30.98 -42.55
N PRO A 250 14.35 -30.31 -43.49
CA PRO A 250 13.76 -29.84 -44.74
C PRO A 250 13.10 -30.95 -45.57
N ILE A 251 13.65 -32.16 -45.53
CA ILE A 251 13.15 -33.30 -46.32
C ILE A 251 11.87 -33.84 -45.69
N GLU A 252 11.84 -34.02 -44.36
CA GLU A 252 10.65 -34.51 -43.65
C GLU A 252 9.51 -33.48 -43.67
N SER A 253 9.82 -32.20 -43.53
CA SER A 253 8.83 -31.11 -43.52
C SER A 253 8.14 -30.90 -44.88
N LEU A 254 8.78 -31.25 -46.00
CA LEU A 254 8.16 -31.22 -47.34
C LEU A 254 7.28 -32.45 -47.62
N ARG A 255 7.48 -33.53 -46.86
CA ARG A 255 6.72 -34.80 -46.98
C ARG A 255 5.50 -34.85 -46.05
N TYR A 256 5.33 -33.82 -45.23
CA TYR A 256 4.19 -33.63 -44.33
C TYR A 256 2.98 -33.13 -45.14
N GLU A 257 1.85 -33.86 -45.07
CA GLU A 257 0.54 -33.37 -45.52
C GLU A 257 -0.12 -32.52 -44.44
#